data_AF-A0A5E7Q6G8-F1
#
_entry.id   AF-A0A5E7Q6G8-F1
#
_cell.length_a   1.000
_cell.length_b   1.000
_cell.length_c   1.000
_cell.angle_alpha   90.00
_cell.angle_beta   90.00
_cell.angle_gamma   90.00
#
_symmetry.space_group_name_H-M   'P 1'
#
loop_
_entity.id
_entity.type
_entity.pdbx_description
1 polymer ?
#
loop_
_entity_poly.entity_id
_entity_poly.type
_entity_poly.pdbx_seq_one_letter_code
_entity_poly.pdbx_strand_id
1 'polypeptide(L)'
;MNLVAPVAIVVGEELLPAFAAVRDQVSIAPQRSWFVADQDTCNHPGIASEGYVNLISASVDAASENPPSSQQVFFNDPCFYIYTSGTTGLPKAGVFKHGRWMRSSTSFGMIALNMRPDDVVYSTLPLYHATGPCV
;
A
#
# COMPACT_ATOMS: atom_id res chain seq x y z
N MET A 1 3.85 14.46 16.07
CA MET A 1 3.79 13.23 16.90
C MET A 1 4.02 12.06 15.96
N ASN A 2 5.19 11.39 16.04
CA ASN A 2 5.55 10.34 15.08
C ASN A 2 5.19 8.97 15.67
N LEU A 3 4.02 8.45 15.29
CA LEU A 3 3.55 7.12 15.73
C LEU A 3 4.33 5.97 15.08
N VAL A 4 5.04 6.26 13.99
CA VAL A 4 5.82 5.31 13.20
C VAL A 4 7.12 5.96 12.70
N ALA A 5 8.09 5.12 12.33
CA ALA A 5 9.32 5.52 11.65
C ALA A 5 9.28 4.98 10.20
N PRO A 6 8.61 5.66 9.27
CA PRO A 6 8.48 5.18 7.90
C PRO A 6 9.83 5.27 7.17
N VAL A 7 10.13 4.27 6.34
CA VAL A 7 11.34 4.24 5.49
C VAL A 7 11.08 4.75 4.07
N ALA A 8 9.81 4.81 3.67
CA ALA A 8 9.32 5.38 2.42
C ALA A 8 7.88 5.87 2.61
N ILE A 9 7.45 6.80 1.76
CA ILE A 9 6.04 7.18 1.59
C ILE A 9 5.70 7.04 0.12
N VAL A 10 4.57 6.40 -0.19
CA VAL A 10 4.03 6.33 -1.55
C VAL A 10 2.72 7.12 -1.57
N VAL A 11 2.58 8.03 -2.53
CA VAL A 11 1.45 8.95 -2.64
C VAL A 11 0.85 8.81 -4.03
N GLY A 12 -0.44 8.49 -4.10
CA GLY A 12 -1.22 8.60 -5.33
C GLY A 12 -1.46 10.07 -5.68
N GLU A 13 -1.46 10.39 -6.97
CA GLU A 13 -1.68 11.74 -7.49
C GLU A 13 -2.94 12.40 -6.93
N GLU A 14 -4.01 11.63 -6.78
CA GLU A 14 -5.30 12.04 -6.23
C GLU A 14 -5.22 12.49 -4.76
N LEU A 15 -4.21 12.01 -4.02
CA LEU A 15 -3.95 12.37 -2.63
C LEU A 15 -2.83 13.40 -2.46
N LEU A 16 -2.21 13.86 -3.54
CA LEU A 16 -1.09 14.79 -3.47
C LEU A 16 -1.44 16.10 -2.74
N PRO A 17 -2.61 16.76 -2.99
CA PRO A 17 -2.97 17.98 -2.26
C PRO A 17 -3.15 17.73 -0.75
N ALA A 18 -3.75 16.60 -0.39
CA ALA A 18 -3.98 16.23 1.01
C ALA A 18 -2.65 15.92 1.72
N PHE A 19 -1.74 15.21 1.05
CA PHE A 19 -0.42 14.92 1.60
C PHE A 19 0.46 16.17 1.70
N ALA A 20 0.42 17.07 0.70
CA ALA A 20 1.16 18.32 0.73
C ALA A 20 0.80 19.17 1.97
N ALA A 21 -0.48 19.20 2.35
CA ALA A 21 -0.95 19.92 3.55
C ALA A 21 -0.34 19.41 4.87
N VAL A 22 0.19 18.18 4.89
CA VAL A 22 0.80 17.56 6.07
C VAL A 22 2.26 17.17 5.86
N ARG A 23 2.88 17.51 4.72
CA ARG A 23 4.22 17.05 4.34
C ARG A 23 5.29 17.38 5.38
N ASP A 24 5.22 18.58 5.96
CA ASP A 24 6.17 19.06 6.97
C ASP A 24 6.00 18.38 8.33
N GLN A 25 4.89 17.67 8.54
CA GLN A 25 4.61 16.91 9.76
C GLN A 25 5.22 15.50 9.73
N VAL A 26 5.76 15.07 8.59
CA VAL A 26 6.31 13.72 8.40
C VAL A 26 7.82 13.75 8.25
N SER A 27 8.52 13.05 9.14
CA SER A 27 9.98 12.99 9.19
C SER A 27 10.53 11.96 8.20
N ILE A 28 10.47 12.26 6.91
CA ILE A 28 11.11 11.46 5.85
C ILE A 28 11.86 12.32 4.84
N ALA A 29 12.99 11.83 4.34
CA ALA A 29 13.74 12.49 3.29
C ALA A 29 12.91 12.63 2.01
N PRO A 30 12.93 13.76 1.29
CA PRO A 30 12.17 13.95 0.04
C PRO A 30 12.40 12.85 -1.00
N GLN A 31 13.62 12.32 -1.09
CA GLN A 31 14.00 11.26 -2.04
C GLN A 31 13.35 9.89 -1.70
N ARG A 32 12.70 9.78 -0.54
CA ARG A 32 11.94 8.59 -0.11
C ARG A 32 10.42 8.83 -0.20
N SER A 33 10.01 9.93 -0.82
CA SER A 33 8.62 10.23 -1.18
C SER A 33 8.40 9.87 -2.65
N TRP A 34 7.60 8.83 -2.87
CA TRP A 34 7.32 8.24 -4.17
C TRP A 34 5.93 8.65 -4.63
N PHE A 35 5.79 8.87 -5.92
CA PHE A 35 4.57 9.27 -6.60
C PHE A 35 4.06 8.15 -7.51
N VAL A 36 2.75 7.96 -7.52
CA VAL A 36 2.02 7.09 -8.45
C VAL A 36 0.94 7.92 -9.11
N ALA A 37 0.91 7.95 -10.45
CA ALA A 37 -0.08 8.72 -11.21
C ALA A 37 -1.48 8.09 -11.12
N ASP A 38 -2.53 8.91 -11.12
CA ASP A 38 -3.94 8.44 -11.08
C ASP A 38 -4.43 8.09 -12.50
N GLN A 39 -3.78 7.09 -13.10
CA GLN A 39 -4.04 6.63 -14.46
C GLN A 39 -3.49 5.21 -14.69
N ASP A 40 -3.65 4.69 -15.92
CA ASP A 40 -3.01 3.43 -16.34
C ASP A 40 -1.50 3.59 -16.43
N THR A 41 -0.83 3.34 -15.29
CA THR A 41 0.61 3.45 -15.14
C THR A 41 1.39 2.34 -15.84
N CYS A 42 0.75 1.23 -16.23
CA CYS A 42 1.43 0.17 -16.98
C CYS A 42 1.86 0.65 -18.36
N ASN A 43 1.02 1.45 -19.02
CA ASN A 43 1.30 2.03 -20.33
C ASN A 43 1.79 3.48 -20.25
N HIS A 44 1.32 4.22 -19.25
CA HIS A 44 1.59 5.66 -19.11
C HIS A 44 2.03 5.96 -17.67
N PRO A 45 3.33 5.87 -17.34
CA PRO A 45 3.84 6.05 -15.98
C PRO A 45 3.49 7.38 -15.30
N GLY A 46 3.09 8.39 -16.09
CA GLY A 46 2.80 9.75 -15.63
C GLY A 46 4.05 10.55 -15.32
N ILE A 47 3.87 11.79 -14.88
CA ILE A 47 4.96 12.71 -14.54
C ILE A 47 4.87 13.03 -13.05
N ALA A 48 5.94 12.78 -12.31
CA ALA A 48 5.97 13.14 -10.89
C ALA A 48 5.99 14.65 -10.69
N SER A 49 5.27 15.10 -9.67
CA SER A 49 5.38 16.46 -9.16
C SER A 49 6.76 16.73 -8.55
N GLU A 50 7.15 18.01 -8.48
CA GLU A 50 8.44 18.43 -7.92
C GLU A 50 8.63 17.90 -6.49
N GLY A 51 9.81 17.35 -6.21
CA GLY A 51 10.16 16.77 -4.90
C GLY A 51 9.72 15.32 -4.68
N TYR A 52 9.12 14.67 -5.69
CA TYR A 52 8.75 13.25 -5.65
C TYR A 52 9.50 12.44 -6.70
N VAL A 53 9.69 11.15 -6.43
CA VAL A 53 10.21 10.19 -7.41
C VAL A 53 9.03 9.42 -8.01
N ASN A 54 8.87 9.42 -9.34
CA ASN A 54 7.88 8.59 -10.00
C ASN A 54 8.23 7.11 -9.79
N LEU A 55 7.41 6.37 -9.03
CA LEU A 55 7.70 5.00 -8.63
C LEU A 55 7.84 4.07 -9.84
N ILE A 56 6.93 4.22 -10.81
CA ILE A 56 6.81 3.33 -11.97
C ILE A 56 7.99 3.53 -12.92
N SER A 57 8.35 4.78 -13.18
CA SER A 57 9.52 5.12 -13.99
C SER A 57 10.81 4.65 -13.34
N ALA A 58 10.93 4.79 -12.01
CA ALA A 58 12.09 4.34 -11.27
C ALA A 58 12.21 2.81 -11.18
N SER A 59 11.12 2.06 -11.43
CA SER A 59 11.10 0.59 -11.39
C SER A 59 11.22 -0.07 -12.76
N VAL A 60 11.33 0.67 -13.86
CA VAL A 60 11.35 0.10 -15.23
C VAL A 60 12.46 -0.94 -15.42
N ASP A 61 13.64 -0.68 -14.89
CA ASP A 61 14.80 -1.59 -15.01
C ASP A 61 14.92 -2.56 -13.82
N ALA A 62 13.93 -2.59 -12.93
CA ALA A 62 13.95 -3.49 -11.78
C ALA A 62 13.63 -4.93 -12.19
N ALA A 63 14.23 -5.88 -11.48
CA ALA A 63 13.92 -7.30 -11.62
C ALA A 63 12.43 -7.56 -11.35
N SER A 64 11.81 -8.39 -12.18
CA SER A 64 10.41 -8.82 -11.99
C SER A 64 10.31 -10.03 -11.05
N GLU A 65 11.44 -10.65 -10.74
CA GLU A 65 11.54 -11.76 -9.81
C GLU A 65 11.41 -11.29 -8.36
N ASN A 66 10.90 -12.18 -7.51
CA ASN A 66 10.83 -11.90 -6.08
C ASN A 66 12.25 -11.67 -5.53
N PRO A 67 12.47 -10.62 -4.72
CA PRO A 67 13.76 -10.38 -4.11
C PRO A 67 14.10 -11.52 -3.14
N PRO A 68 15.39 -11.81 -2.88
CA PRO A 68 15.79 -12.86 -1.93
C PRO A 68 15.19 -12.71 -0.52
N SER A 69 14.89 -11.48 -0.10
CA SER A 69 14.23 -11.17 1.17
C SER A 69 12.81 -11.75 1.28
N SER A 70 12.14 -12.02 0.17
CA SER A 70 10.81 -12.66 0.16
C SER A 70 10.82 -14.06 0.81
N GLN A 71 11.96 -14.76 0.79
CA GLN A 71 12.14 -16.07 1.42
C GLN A 71 12.25 -16.00 2.96
N GLN A 72 12.25 -14.78 3.51
CA GLN A 72 12.32 -14.52 4.95
C GLN A 72 11.00 -13.95 5.49
N VAL A 73 9.92 -14.06 4.72
CA VAL A 73 8.56 -13.66 5.13
C VAL A 73 7.77 -14.90 5.50
N PHE A 74 7.31 -14.97 6.75
CA PHE A 74 6.63 -16.12 7.33
C PHE A 74 5.15 -15.84 7.63
N PHE A 75 4.38 -16.91 7.78
CA PHE A 75 2.93 -16.87 8.01
C PHE A 75 2.50 -15.94 9.17
N ASN A 76 3.31 -15.88 10.23
CA ASN A 76 2.98 -15.12 11.44
C ASN A 76 3.55 -13.70 11.45
N ASP A 77 4.27 -13.29 10.41
CA ASP A 77 4.87 -11.98 10.33
C ASP A 77 3.82 -10.88 10.08
N PRO A 78 4.06 -9.65 10.59
CA PRO A 78 3.25 -8.49 10.25
C PRO A 78 3.26 -8.24 8.74
N CYS A 79 2.08 -8.09 8.14
CA CYS A 79 1.90 -7.74 6.72
C CYS A 79 1.41 -6.30 6.57
N PHE A 80 0.39 -5.91 7.35
CA PHE A 80 -0.15 -4.55 7.36
C PHE A 80 -0.32 -4.03 8.79
N TYR A 81 -0.10 -2.72 8.96
CA TYR A 81 -0.45 -1.98 10.16
C TYR A 81 -1.63 -1.08 9.84
N ILE A 82 -2.80 -1.39 10.41
CA ILE A 82 -4.03 -0.65 10.15
C ILE A 82 -4.38 0.17 11.37
N TYR A 83 -4.34 1.49 11.23
CA TYR A 83 -4.65 2.41 12.31
C TYR A 83 -6.14 2.70 12.34
N THR A 84 -6.73 2.56 13.53
CA THR A 84 -8.11 2.97 13.78
C THR A 84 -8.10 4.26 14.58
N SER A 85 -9.12 5.09 14.36
CA SER A 85 -9.21 6.45 14.92
C SER A 85 -9.21 6.51 16.45
N GLY A 86 -9.40 5.38 17.14
CA GLY A 86 -9.28 5.23 18.60
C GLY A 86 -9.97 6.35 19.37
N THR A 87 -11.24 6.17 19.75
CA THR A 87 -12.07 7.23 20.36
C THR A 87 -11.57 7.77 21.71
N THR A 88 -10.54 7.15 22.32
CA THR A 88 -10.06 7.48 23.67
C THR A 88 -8.53 7.44 23.82
N GLY A 89 -7.76 7.84 22.81
CA GLY A 89 -6.31 8.01 22.97
C GLY A 89 -5.52 8.03 21.68
N LEU A 90 -4.23 7.72 21.78
CA LEU A 90 -3.35 7.63 20.61
C LEU A 90 -3.78 6.48 19.69
N PRO A 91 -3.77 6.70 18.35
CA PRO A 91 -4.09 5.65 17.39
C PRO A 91 -3.24 4.40 17.62
N LYS A 92 -3.89 3.24 17.71
CA LYS A 92 -3.23 1.94 17.88
C LYS A 92 -3.26 1.19 16.55
N ALA A 93 -2.15 0.58 16.20
CA ALA A 93 -2.05 -0.25 15.01
C ALA A 93 -2.66 -1.64 15.26
N GLY A 94 -3.67 -2.00 14.49
CA GLY A 94 -4.07 -3.39 14.29
C GLY A 94 -3.04 -4.09 13.41
N VAL A 95 -2.35 -5.09 13.95
CA VAL A 95 -1.36 -5.88 13.20
C VAL A 95 -2.08 -6.97 12.40
N PHE A 96 -2.08 -6.84 11.09
CA PHE A 96 -2.65 -7.80 10.16
C PHE A 96 -1.53 -8.66 9.57
N LYS A 97 -1.52 -9.95 9.89
CA LYS A 97 -0.43 -10.89 9.54
C LYS A 97 -0.62 -11.50 8.15
N HIS A 98 0.47 -11.92 7.51
CA HIS A 98 0.46 -12.55 6.18
C HIS A 98 -0.51 -13.74 6.12
N GLY A 99 -0.43 -14.66 7.09
CA GLY A 99 -1.27 -15.85 7.13
C GLY A 99 -2.76 -15.57 7.25
N ARG A 100 -3.12 -14.49 7.96
CA ARG A 100 -4.53 -14.06 8.07
C ARG A 100 -5.00 -13.45 6.76
N TRP A 101 -4.19 -12.59 6.13
CA TRP A 101 -4.49 -12.01 4.83
C TRP A 101 -4.67 -13.09 3.76
N MET A 102 -3.70 -14.00 3.60
CA MET A 102 -3.78 -15.09 2.62
C MET A 102 -5.03 -15.95 2.79
N ARG A 103 -5.38 -16.31 4.03
CA ARG A 103 -6.59 -17.09 4.31
C ARG A 103 -7.85 -16.31 3.91
N SER A 104 -7.93 -15.04 4.29
CA SER A 104 -9.08 -14.17 3.96
C SER A 104 -9.25 -14.00 2.45
N SER A 105 -8.19 -13.65 1.72
CA SER A 105 -8.23 -13.49 0.26
C SER A 105 -8.57 -14.80 -0.45
N THR A 106 -8.02 -15.93 0.00
CA THR A 106 -8.35 -17.26 -0.56
C THR A 106 -9.81 -17.63 -0.32
N SER A 107 -10.32 -17.41 0.90
CA SER A 107 -11.72 -17.66 1.22
C SER A 107 -12.67 -16.80 0.39
N PHE A 108 -12.33 -15.53 0.16
CA PHE A 108 -13.11 -14.64 -0.67
C PHE A 108 -13.08 -15.06 -2.15
N GLY A 109 -11.90 -15.07 -2.77
CA GLY A 109 -11.76 -15.29 -4.21
C GLY A 109 -12.04 -16.73 -4.61
N MET A 110 -11.37 -17.71 -4.00
CA MET A 110 -11.43 -19.10 -4.47
C MET A 110 -12.65 -19.86 -3.93
N ILE A 111 -12.99 -19.69 -2.65
CA ILE A 111 -14.03 -20.50 -2.00
C ILE A 111 -15.42 -19.88 -2.20
N ALA A 112 -15.58 -18.59 -1.90
CA ALA A 112 -16.88 -17.96 -1.94
C ALA A 112 -17.33 -17.60 -3.36
N LEU A 113 -16.41 -17.11 -4.19
CA LEU A 113 -16.73 -16.60 -5.53
C LEU A 113 -16.26 -17.50 -6.68
N ASN A 114 -15.39 -18.48 -6.40
CA ASN A 114 -14.79 -19.36 -7.41
C ASN A 114 -14.10 -18.58 -8.55
N MET A 115 -13.46 -17.45 -8.20
CA MET A 115 -12.88 -16.50 -9.13
C MET A 115 -11.89 -17.15 -10.10
N ARG A 116 -11.90 -16.62 -11.32
CA ARG A 116 -11.04 -16.98 -12.44
C ARG A 116 -10.10 -15.80 -12.75
N PRO A 117 -8.95 -16.04 -13.41
CA PRO A 117 -7.99 -14.98 -13.72
C PRO A 117 -8.53 -13.84 -14.61
N ASP A 118 -9.61 -14.09 -15.34
CA ASP A 118 -10.30 -13.15 -16.22
C ASP A 118 -11.48 -12.42 -15.56
N ASP A 119 -11.82 -12.76 -14.30
CA ASP A 119 -12.87 -12.07 -13.56
C ASP A 119 -12.43 -10.65 -13.16
N VAL A 120 -13.37 -9.71 -13.22
CA VAL A 120 -13.16 -8.31 -12.81
C VAL A 120 -13.82 -8.08 -11.46
N VAL A 121 -13.01 -7.72 -10.45
CA VAL A 121 -13.50 -7.34 -9.12
C VAL A 121 -13.55 -5.83 -8.99
N TYR A 122 -14.75 -5.29 -8.77
CA TYR A 122 -14.93 -3.90 -8.39
C TYR A 122 -14.93 -3.76 -6.86
N SER A 123 -13.85 -3.20 -6.31
CA SER A 123 -13.71 -2.97 -4.86
C SER A 123 -13.93 -1.50 -4.52
N THR A 124 -14.99 -1.20 -3.77
CA THR A 124 -15.27 0.12 -3.20
C THR A 124 -14.76 0.25 -1.77
N LEU A 125 -14.08 -0.78 -1.27
CA LEU A 125 -13.59 -0.81 0.10
C LEU A 125 -12.27 -0.03 0.20
N PRO A 126 -12.16 0.91 1.15
CA PRO A 126 -10.90 1.61 1.34
C PRO A 126 -9.79 0.66 1.80
N LEU A 127 -8.62 0.75 1.17
CA LEU A 127 -7.47 -0.13 1.47
C LEU A 127 -6.87 0.10 2.86
N TYR A 128 -7.20 1.22 3.51
CA TYR A 128 -6.84 1.48 4.90
C TYR A 128 -7.77 0.78 5.92
N HIS A 129 -8.72 -0.04 5.46
CA HIS A 129 -9.51 -0.96 6.29
C HIS A 129 -9.12 -2.41 6.04
N ALA A 130 -9.15 -3.26 7.07
CA ALA A 130 -8.63 -4.64 7.00
C ALA A 130 -9.30 -5.53 5.94
N THR A 131 -10.52 -5.20 5.54
CA THR A 131 -11.26 -5.94 4.51
C THR A 131 -10.87 -5.54 3.09
N GLY A 132 -10.47 -4.28 2.86
CA GLY A 132 -10.13 -3.78 1.52
C GLY A 132 -9.04 -4.62 0.84
N PRO A 133 -7.88 -4.85 1.49
CA PRO A 133 -6.80 -5.69 0.94
C PRO A 133 -7.15 -7.18 0.76
N CYS A 134 -8.30 -7.65 1.25
CA CYS A 134 -8.71 -9.06 1.15
C CYS A 134 -9.64 -9.35 -0.04
N VAL A 135 -10.06 -8.31 -0.75
CA VAL A 135 -10.98 -8.33 -1.89
C VAL A 135 -10.19 -8.07 -3.16
#